data_AF-A0A642PKH6-F1
#
_entry.id   AF-A0A642PKH6-F1
#
_cell.length_a   1.000
_cell.length_b   1.000
_cell.length_c   1.000
_cell.angle_alpha   90.00
_cell.angle_beta   90.00
_cell.angle_gamma   90.00
#
_symmetry.space_group_name_H-M   'P 1'
#
loop_
_entity.id
_entity.type
_entity.pdbx_description
1 polymer ?
#
loop_
_entity_poly.entity_id
_entity_poly.type
_entity_poly.pdbx_seq_one_letter_code
_entity_poly.pdbx_strand_id
1 'polypeptide(L)' 'MEEQELAERCRQGDNLARKELYERYAGRMLSVCLRYAGDRETAQDLMHDGFLKLFDSFD' A
#
# COMPACT_ATOMS: atom_id res chain seq x y z
N MET A 1 10.75 8.68 7.84
CA MET A 1 11.56 8.36 6.65
C MET A 1 11.15 9.26 5.50
N GLU A 2 12.12 9.75 4.74
CA GLU A 2 11.91 10.35 3.42
C GLU A 2 11.35 9.28 2.45
N GLU A 3 10.61 9.69 1.41
CA GLU A 3 9.96 8.74 0.49
C GLU A 3 10.96 7.79 -0.20
N GLN A 4 12.14 8.30 -0.57
CA GLN A 4 13.19 7.50 -1.20
C GLN A 4 13.75 6.43 -0.25
N GLU A 5 13.98 6.79 1.02
CA GLU A 5 14.47 5.86 2.03
C GLU A 5 13.43 4.79 2.37
N LEU A 6 12.15 5.17 2.43
CA LEU A 6 11.04 4.25 2.65
C LEU A 6 10.94 3.24 1.50
N ALA A 7 11.07 3.68 0.25
CA ALA A 7 11.05 2.81 -0.93
C ALA A 7 12.22 1.82 -0.93
N GLU A 8 13.43 2.30 -0.60
CA GLU A 8 14.62 1.45 -0.53
C GLU A 8 14.50 0.36 0.55
N ARG A 9 14.02 0.74 1.74
CA ARG A 9 13.81 -0.23 2.82
C ARG A 9 12.67 -1.20 2.53
N CYS A 10 11.61 -0.76 1.85
CA CYS A 10 10.57 -1.66 1.34
C CYS A 10 11.14 -2.69 0.34
N ARG A 11 12.07 -2.27 -0.54
CA ARG A 11 12.78 -3.16 -1.46
C ARG A 11 13.66 -4.17 -0.73
N GLN A 12 14.29 -3.77 0.37
CA GLN A 12 15.07 -4.67 1.23
C GLN A 12 14.21 -5.63 2.07
N GLY A 13 12.89 -5.60 1.93
CA GLY A 13 11.99 -6.48 2.68
C GLY A 13 11.75 -6.06 4.13
N ASP A 14 12.05 -4.80 4.49
CA ASP A 14 11.85 -4.31 5.85
C ASP A 14 10.35 -4.17 6.17
N ASN A 15 9.87 -5.01 7.10
CA ASN A 15 8.48 -5.02 7.52
C ASN A 15 8.03 -3.71 8.20
N LEU A 16 8.94 -2.98 8.86
CA LEU A 16 8.62 -1.68 9.45
C LEU A 16 8.38 -0.64 8.35
N ALA A 17 9.22 -0.65 7.30
CA ALA A 17 9.04 0.23 6.15
C ALA A 17 7.74 -0.09 5.40
N ARG A 18 7.44 -1.37 5.18
CA ARG A 18 6.17 -1.80 4.55
C ARG A 18 4.95 -1.37 5.37
N LYS A 19 5.00 -1.52 6.69
CA LYS A 19 3.94 -1.05 7.60
C LYS A 19 3.76 0.47 7.51
N GLU A 20 4.85 1.22 7.55
CA GLU A 20 4.81 2.68 7.50
C GLU A 20 4.29 3.20 6.15
N LEU A 21 4.67 2.55 5.04
CA LEU A 21 4.10 2.81 3.72
C LEU A 21 2.59 2.55 3.72
N TYR A 22 2.17 1.39 4.24
CA TYR A 22 0.76 1.05 4.31
C TYR A 22 -0.04 2.08 5.13
N GLU A 23 0.40 2.42 6.35
CA GLU A 23 -0.28 3.40 7.21
C GLU A 23 -0.35 4.80 6.58
N ARG A 24 0.70 5.22 5.86
CA ARG A 24 0.73 6.54 5.18
C ARG A 24 -0.22 6.64 3.99
N TYR A 25 -0.30 5.59 3.17
CA TYR A 25 -0.99 5.67 1.88
C TYR A 25 -2.34 4.92 1.85
N ALA A 26 -2.63 4.03 2.81
CA ALA A 26 -3.87 3.24 2.82
C ALA A 26 -5.13 4.10 2.79
N GLY A 27 -5.20 5.20 3.56
CA GLY A 27 -6.38 6.07 3.54
C GLY A 27 -6.66 6.70 2.17
N ARG A 28 -5.59 7.12 1.46
CA ARG A 28 -5.71 7.69 0.11
C ARG A 28 -6.04 6.61 -0.92
N MET A 29 -5.39 5.45 -0.83
CA MET A 29 -5.64 4.32 -1.72
C MET A 29 -7.07 3.79 -1.56
N LEU A 30 -7.55 3.63 -0.33
CA LEU A 30 -8.94 3.27 -0.05
C LEU A 30 -9.91 4.28 -0.65
N SER A 31 -9.62 5.58 -0.57
CA SER A 31 -10.46 6.62 -1.19
C SER A 31 -10.54 6.47 -2.70
N VAL A 32 -9.45 6.07 -3.36
CA VAL A 32 -9.42 5.76 -4.80
C VAL A 32 -10.19 4.48 -5.09
N CYS A 33 -9.93 3.40 -4.35
CA CYS A 33 -10.63 2.12 -4.50
C CYS A 33 -12.15 2.29 -4.32
N LEU A 34 -12.58 3.06 -3.31
CA LEU A 34 -14.00 3.36 -3.06
C LEU A 34 -14.68 4.06 -4.23
N ARG A 35 -13.97 4.91 -4.98
CA ARG A 35 -14.53 5.57 -6.17
C ARG A 35 -14.86 4.61 -7.30
N TYR A 36 -14.24 3.43 -7.33
CA TYR A 36 -14.40 2.44 -8.40
C TYR A 36 -15.09 1.15 -7.96
N ALA A 37 -14.99 0.76 -6.68
CA ALA A 37 -15.51 -0.51 -6.16
C ALA A 37 -17.01 -0.48 -5.86
N GLY A 38 -17.58 0.69 -5.57
CA GLY A 38 -19.01 0.85 -5.27
C GLY A 38 -19.40 0.52 -3.82
N ASP A 39 -18.62 -0.27 -3.11
CA ASP A 39 -18.79 -0.55 -1.68
C ASP A 39 -17.45 -0.57 -0.93
N ARG A 40 -17.51 -0.53 0.41
CA ARG A 40 -16.33 -0.43 1.26
C ARG A 40 -15.56 -1.73 1.41
N GLU A 41 -16.24 -2.86 1.42
CA GLU A 41 -15.64 -4.18 1.61
C GLU A 41 -14.75 -4.50 0.40
N THR A 42 -15.33 -4.42 -0.80
CA THR A 42 -14.60 -4.58 -2.06
C THR A 42 -13.45 -3.58 -2.19
N ALA A 43 -13.65 -2.32 -1.77
CA ALA A 43 -12.59 -1.33 -1.81
C ALA A 43 -11.41 -1.65 -0.87
N GLN A 44 -11.69 -2.22 0.30
CA GLN A 44 -10.66 -2.65 1.24
C GLN A 44 -9.87 -3.83 0.69
N ASP A 45 -10.55 -4.82 0.10
CA ASP A 45 -9.90 -5.98 -0.52
C ASP A 45 -9.00 -5.57 -1.68
N LEU A 46 -9.52 -4.75 -2.60
CA LEU A 46 -8.74 -4.20 -3.73
C LEU A 46 -7.53 -3.40 -3.27
N MET A 47 -7.68 -2.63 -2.20
CA MET A 47 -6.56 -1.90 -1.61
C MET A 47 -5.50 -2.86 -1.07
N HIS A 48 -5.90 -3.89 -0.31
CA HIS A 48 -4.98 -4.87 0.28
C HIS A 48 -4.21 -5.63 -0.82
N ASP A 49 -4.93 -6.13 -1.83
CA ASP A 49 -4.33 -6.79 -2.98
C ASP A 49 -3.35 -5.88 -3.75
N GLY A 50 -3.70 -4.59 -3.87
CA GLY A 50 -2.84 -3.60 -4.50
C GLY A 50 -1.53 -3.40 -3.73
N PHE A 51 -1.57 -3.33 -2.39
CA PHE A 51 -0.37 -3.26 -1.57
C PHE A 51 0.45 -4.55 -1.63
N LEU A 52 -0.19 -5.73 -1.63
CA LEU A 52 0.52 -7.00 -1.78
C LEU A 52 1.29 -7.05 -3.11
N LYS A 53 0.63 -6.67 -4.22
CA LYS A 53 1.29 -6.57 -5.54
C LYS A 53 2.41 -5.55 -5.56
N LEU A 54 2.24 -4.39 -4.90
CA LEU A 54 3.29 -3.40 -4.77
C LEU A 54 4.51 -3.98 -4.04
N PHE A 55 4.29 -4.68 -2.94
CA PHE A 55 5.38 -5.29 -2.16
C PHE A 55 6.09 -6.42 -2.91
N ASP A 56 5.36 -7.16 -3.74
CA ASP A 56 5.89 -8.21 -4.61
C ASP A 56 6.63 -7.64 -5.83
N SER A 57 6.26 -6.44 -6.29
CA SER A 57 6.89 -5.77 -7.44
C SER A 57 8.26 -5.16 -7.13
N PHE A 58 8.68 -5.11 -5.86
CA PHE A 58 10.04 -4.75 -5.49
C PHE A 58 10.96 -5.96 -5.70
N ASP A 59 11.20 -6.30 -6.96
CA ASP A 59 12.30 -7.17 -7.40
C ASP A 59 13.62 -6.36 -7.43
#